data_AF-A0A965QKZ8-F1
#
_entry.id   AF-A0A965QKZ8-F1
#
_cell.length_a   1.000
_cell.length_b   1.000
_cell.length_c   1.000
_cell.angle_alpha   90.00
_cell.angle_beta   90.00
_cell.angle_gamma   90.00
#
_symmetry.space_group_name_H-M   'P 1'
#
loop_
_entity.id
_entity.type
_entity.pdbx_description
1 polymer ?
#
loop_
_entity_poly.entity_id
_entity_poly.type
_entity_poly.pdbx_seq_one_letter_code
_entity_poly.pdbx_strand_id
1 'polypeptide(L)'
;MLRVNNSNNFMDTIGPKHLLLMVLAGVAIAAVVYLVRQKEGGGDKKKSKSFPTRTPGMPKVPALGALPEQKADGQRKLDAINLSPEAQIKRAEAQKLVRNGKLTEAALVLESINLQREAIDILESNGLLDDIAAMLMRMNRPNRAGVIYERNKRFEHAAIYFLKAKLVEDAKRCCRQIKSFNLALSIELSVLFAEAGDNKSAIRLLAEINDRTRIIKIVREKFAYSDLAEFLDFPAARQLLLSSLIVTDIEHMLQNMPEDANSPLNRALLWINESKKAEWLTPIFAFIGDNRGVASKFVEKVDDSVCEAFGDLVLKLEKRDFEQHRQTLEWIARGLHRRKNLRKAQNTDAGGQVLGYFGKFPEGTRPAERRAR
;
A
#
# COMPACT_ATOMS: atom_id res chain seq x y z
N MET A 1 31.32 36.77 -17.88
CA MET A 1 29.88 37.06 -18.00
C MET A 1 29.11 35.75 -17.88
N LEU A 2 28.54 35.47 -16.70
CA LEU A 2 27.69 34.30 -16.44
C LEU A 2 26.24 34.81 -16.31
N ARG A 3 25.34 34.37 -17.19
CA ARG A 3 23.90 34.64 -17.07
C ARG A 3 23.29 33.62 -16.10
N VAL A 4 22.82 34.12 -14.97
CA VAL A 4 21.93 33.42 -14.04
C VAL A 4 20.52 33.46 -14.64
N ASN A 5 19.92 32.30 -14.93
CA ASN A 5 18.51 32.21 -15.28
C ASN A 5 17.68 32.17 -13.99
N ASN A 6 16.88 33.21 -13.80
CA ASN A 6 15.89 33.33 -12.73
C ASN A 6 14.84 32.21 -12.82
N SER A 7 14.51 31.66 -11.65
CA SER A 7 13.45 30.69 -11.42
C SER A 7 12.07 31.26 -11.75
N ASN A 8 11.31 30.50 -12.55
CA ASN A 8 9.91 30.76 -12.89
C ASN A 8 9.02 30.72 -11.65
N ASN A 9 8.26 31.79 -11.43
CA ASN A 9 7.18 31.85 -10.46
C ASN A 9 6.05 30.90 -10.89
N PHE A 10 5.92 29.77 -10.19
CA PHE A 10 4.86 28.77 -10.39
C PHE A 10 3.45 29.32 -10.07
N MET A 11 3.35 30.51 -9.45
CA MET A 11 2.08 31.13 -9.08
C MET A 11 1.39 31.89 -10.21
N ASP A 12 2.09 32.27 -11.29
CA ASP A 12 1.50 33.11 -12.35
C ASP A 12 0.66 32.32 -13.38
N THR A 13 0.64 30.98 -13.29
CA THR A 13 -0.14 30.12 -14.20
C THR A 13 -1.46 29.61 -13.61
N ILE A 14 -1.71 29.83 -12.33
CA ILE A 14 -2.99 29.43 -11.70
C ILE A 14 -3.98 30.57 -11.88
N GLY A 15 -4.78 30.48 -12.96
CA GLY A 15 -5.84 31.44 -13.23
C GLY A 15 -6.81 31.58 -12.03
N PRO A 16 -7.41 32.76 -11.81
CA PRO A 16 -8.21 33.07 -10.61
C PRO A 16 -9.41 32.11 -10.40
N LYS A 17 -9.88 31.44 -11.46
CA LYS A 17 -10.91 30.40 -11.38
C LYS A 17 -10.44 29.12 -10.68
N HIS A 18 -9.18 28.72 -10.85
CA HIS A 18 -8.61 27.55 -10.17
C HIS A 18 -8.27 27.85 -8.71
N LEU A 19 -7.85 29.08 -8.40
CA LEU A 19 -7.67 29.51 -7.02
C LEU A 19 -9.01 29.50 -6.25
N LEU A 20 -10.09 29.98 -6.88
CA LEU A 20 -11.43 29.96 -6.31
C LEU A 20 -11.95 28.53 -6.10
N LEU A 21 -11.71 27.62 -7.04
CA LEU A 21 -12.10 26.21 -6.91
C LEU A 21 -11.35 25.51 -5.77
N MET A 22 -10.06 25.79 -5.59
CA MET A 22 -9.29 25.25 -4.46
C MET A 22 -9.75 25.79 -3.11
N VAL A 23 -10.11 27.08 -3.04
CA VAL A 23 -10.67 27.69 -1.81
C VAL A 23 -12.05 27.10 -1.49
N LEU A 24 -12.92 26.93 -2.48
CA LEU A 24 -14.25 26.34 -2.28
C LEU A 24 -14.16 24.85 -1.89
N ALA A 25 -13.24 24.09 -2.49
CA ALA A 25 -12.98 22.71 -2.10
C ALA A 25 -12.44 22.62 -0.65
N GLY A 26 -11.53 23.52 -0.26
CA GLY A 26 -11.03 23.61 1.12
C GLY A 26 -12.13 23.93 2.14
N VAL A 27 -13.04 24.85 1.82
CA VAL A 27 -14.17 25.22 2.68
C VAL A 27 -15.20 24.09 2.79
N ALA A 28 -15.48 23.38 1.69
CA ALA A 28 -16.39 22.23 1.70
C ALA A 28 -15.84 21.07 2.55
N ILE A 29 -14.53 20.79 2.44
CA ILE A 29 -13.86 19.76 3.27
C ILE A 29 -13.88 20.15 4.75
N ALA A 30 -13.61 21.42 5.07
CA ALA A 30 -13.67 21.92 6.45
C ALA A 30 -15.09 21.82 7.06
N ALA A 31 -16.12 22.11 6.26
CA ALA A 31 -17.52 22.00 6.69
C ALA A 31 -17.92 20.53 6.96
N VAL A 32 -17.48 19.58 6.13
CA VAL A 32 -17.73 18.15 6.35
C VAL A 32 -17.00 17.65 7.61
N VAL A 33 -15.74 18.04 7.83
CA VAL A 33 -14.99 17.69 9.04
C VAL A 33 -15.65 18.27 10.30
N TYR A 34 -16.18 19.49 10.23
CA TYR A 34 -16.91 20.11 11.33
C TYR A 34 -18.22 19.38 11.65
N LEU A 35 -18.98 18.96 10.64
CA LEU A 35 -20.23 18.21 10.81
C LEU A 35 -20.01 16.78 11.34
N VAL A 36 -18.91 16.14 10.95
CA VAL A 36 -18.53 14.81 11.48
C VAL A 36 -18.15 14.93 12.97
N ARG A 37 -17.39 15.98 13.36
CA ARG A 37 -17.05 16.23 14.77
C ARG A 37 -18.25 16.56 15.66
N GLN A 38 -19.24 17.28 15.14
CA GLN A 38 -20.50 17.55 15.86
C GLN A 38 -21.28 16.25 16.14
N LYS A 39 -21.19 15.25 15.24
CA LYS A 39 -21.87 13.96 15.40
C LYS A 39 -21.20 13.03 16.41
N GLU A 40 -19.89 13.18 16.62
CA GLU A 40 -19.11 12.38 17.58
C GLU A 40 -19.10 12.99 19.00
N GLY A 41 -19.47 14.26 19.15
CA GLY A 41 -19.49 14.98 20.44
C GLY A 41 -20.67 14.67 21.38
N GLY A 42 -21.65 13.85 20.95
CA GLY A 42 -22.87 13.53 21.70
C GLY A 42 -22.83 12.22 22.51
N GLY A 43 -21.64 11.69 22.81
CA GLY A 43 -21.47 10.42 23.53
C GLY A 43 -21.40 10.58 25.05
N ASP A 44 -22.40 10.03 25.74
CA ASP A 44 -22.51 9.92 27.20
C ASP A 44 -21.20 9.56 27.92
N LYS A 45 -20.84 10.37 28.93
CA LYS A 45 -19.78 10.08 29.91
C LYS A 45 -20.17 8.89 30.79
N LYS A 46 -20.01 7.66 30.31
CA LYS A 46 -20.00 6.47 31.17
C LYS A 46 -18.63 6.31 31.83
N LYS A 47 -18.61 6.47 33.16
CA LYS A 47 -17.47 6.24 34.05
C LYS A 47 -16.85 4.86 33.80
N SER A 48 -15.63 4.83 33.30
CA SER A 48 -14.81 3.62 33.23
C SER A 48 -14.29 3.28 34.64
N LYS A 49 -14.76 2.15 35.18
CA LYS A 49 -14.16 1.50 36.36
C LYS A 49 -12.76 1.00 36.00
N SER A 50 -11.79 1.32 36.84
CA SER A 50 -10.43 0.79 36.79
C SER A 50 -10.45 -0.72 37.01
N PHE A 51 -9.88 -1.47 36.05
CA PHE A 51 -9.55 -2.88 36.24
C PHE A 51 -8.10 -2.98 36.75
N PRO A 52 -7.82 -3.83 37.75
CA PRO A 52 -6.48 -4.03 38.25
C PRO A 52 -5.62 -4.77 37.22
N THR A 53 -4.47 -4.19 36.90
CA THR A 53 -3.38 -4.79 36.12
C THR A 53 -2.85 -6.01 36.86
N ARG A 54 -3.29 -7.20 36.47
CA ARG A 54 -2.57 -8.45 36.74
C ARG A 54 -1.37 -8.51 35.80
N THR A 55 -0.19 -8.24 36.34
CA THR A 55 1.08 -8.61 35.73
C THR A 55 1.12 -10.14 35.53
N PRO A 56 1.31 -10.64 34.30
CA PRO A 56 1.58 -12.05 34.08
C PRO A 56 2.93 -12.36 34.71
N GLY A 57 2.95 -13.24 35.71
CA GLY A 57 4.18 -13.73 36.32
C GLY A 57 5.06 -14.33 35.24
N MET A 58 6.26 -13.76 35.05
CA MET A 58 7.30 -14.41 34.29
C MET A 58 7.63 -15.76 34.96
N PRO A 59 7.78 -16.84 34.18
CA PRO A 59 8.23 -18.12 34.73
C PRO A 59 9.61 -17.90 35.37
N LYS A 60 9.76 -18.36 36.63
CA LYS A 60 11.05 -18.40 37.31
C LYS A 60 12.03 -19.17 36.43
N VAL A 61 13.06 -18.47 35.95
CA VAL A 61 14.22 -19.08 35.29
C VAL A 61 14.88 -20.00 36.32
N PRO A 62 15.04 -21.30 36.04
CA PRO A 62 15.77 -22.18 36.94
C PRO A 62 17.20 -21.66 37.11
N ALA A 63 17.70 -21.68 38.34
CA ALA A 63 19.07 -21.32 38.68
C ALA A 63 20.06 -22.02 37.72
N LEU A 64 21.14 -21.32 37.33
CA LEU A 64 22.22 -21.79 36.46
C LEU A 64 22.70 -23.20 36.87
N GLY A 65 22.03 -24.22 36.36
CA GLY A 65 22.56 -25.57 36.25
C GLY A 65 23.56 -25.58 35.11
N ALA A 66 24.62 -26.38 35.27
CA ALA A 66 25.66 -26.58 34.28
C ALA A 66 25.10 -26.60 32.85
N LEU A 67 25.80 -25.93 31.92
CA LEU A 67 25.57 -25.99 30.48
C LEU A 67 25.14 -27.42 30.13
N PRO A 68 23.98 -27.61 29.48
CA PRO A 68 23.59 -28.95 29.08
C PRO A 68 24.68 -29.49 28.16
N GLU A 69 25.39 -30.53 28.59
CA GLU A 69 26.05 -31.47 27.69
C GLU A 69 24.94 -32.19 26.92
N GLN A 70 24.27 -31.46 26.03
CA GLN A 70 23.46 -32.07 25.00
C GLN A 70 24.44 -32.76 24.04
N LYS A 71 24.70 -34.04 24.33
CA LYS A 71 25.12 -35.00 23.31
C LYS A 71 23.99 -35.08 22.30
N ALA A 72 23.99 -34.15 21.35
CA ALA A 72 23.11 -34.20 20.20
C ALA A 72 23.50 -35.43 19.39
N ASP A 73 22.69 -36.48 19.48
CA ASP A 73 22.72 -37.63 18.59
C ASP A 73 22.62 -37.11 17.15
N GLY A 74 23.76 -37.10 16.45
CA GLY A 74 23.91 -36.48 15.14
C GLY A 74 24.80 -35.24 15.08
N GLN A 75 25.79 -35.10 15.97
CA GLN A 75 26.94 -34.22 15.72
C GLN A 75 27.51 -34.51 14.32
N ARG A 76 27.23 -33.61 13.37
CA ARG A 76 27.84 -33.66 12.03
C ARG A 76 29.35 -33.67 12.24
N LYS A 77 30.05 -34.62 11.63
CA LYS A 77 31.51 -34.86 11.73
C LYS A 77 32.42 -33.66 11.38
N LEU A 78 31.86 -32.47 11.14
CA LEU A 78 32.55 -31.27 10.69
C LEU A 78 33.02 -30.35 11.82
N ASP A 79 32.60 -30.56 13.07
CA ASP A 79 32.91 -29.63 14.17
C ASP A 79 34.15 -30.03 15.00
N ALA A 80 34.88 -31.08 14.61
CA ALA A 80 36.24 -31.35 15.10
C ALA A 80 37.24 -30.41 14.41
N ILE A 81 37.01 -29.10 14.52
CA ILE A 81 37.95 -28.08 14.06
C ILE A 81 39.15 -28.15 15.00
N ASN A 82 40.32 -28.51 14.47
CA ASN A 82 41.59 -28.35 15.16
C ASN A 82 41.82 -26.86 15.39
N LEU A 83 41.32 -26.34 16.51
CA LEU A 83 41.49 -24.96 16.93
C LEU A 83 42.98 -24.71 17.22
N SER A 84 43.49 -23.57 16.76
CA SER A 84 44.83 -23.12 17.15
C SER A 84 44.92 -22.99 18.68
N PRO A 85 46.12 -23.16 19.28
CA PRO A 85 46.30 -22.99 20.73
C PRO A 85 45.75 -21.65 21.25
N GLU A 86 45.91 -20.57 20.49
CA GLU A 86 45.34 -19.26 20.82
C GLU A 86 43.80 -19.27 20.83
N ALA A 87 43.17 -19.92 19.85
CA ALA A 87 41.73 -20.05 19.80
C ALA A 87 41.18 -20.92 20.94
N GLN A 88 41.95 -21.92 21.39
CA GLN A 88 41.59 -22.73 22.57
C GLN A 88 41.60 -21.89 23.86
N ILE A 89 42.59 -21.00 24.03
CA ILE A 89 42.66 -20.08 25.18
C ILE A 89 41.43 -19.14 25.18
N LYS A 90 41.12 -18.52 24.04
CA LYS A 90 39.95 -17.65 23.88
C LYS A 90 38.63 -18.39 24.11
N ARG A 91 38.52 -19.64 23.63
CA ARG A 91 37.34 -20.48 23.89
C ARG A 91 37.18 -20.78 25.38
N ALA A 92 38.27 -21.09 26.10
CA ALA A 92 38.23 -21.30 27.53
C ALA A 92 37.87 -20.01 28.30
N GLU A 93 38.33 -18.85 27.84
CA GLU A 93 37.93 -17.54 28.36
C GLU A 93 36.43 -17.29 28.16
N ALA A 94 35.91 -17.53 26.96
CA ALA A 94 34.47 -17.43 26.67
C ALA A 94 33.65 -18.35 27.60
N GLN A 95 34.10 -19.57 27.86
CA GLN A 95 33.45 -20.48 28.82
C GLN A 95 33.44 -19.92 30.25
N LYS A 96 34.49 -19.24 30.69
CA LYS A 96 34.50 -18.54 31.99
C LYS A 96 33.49 -17.40 32.01
N LEU A 97 33.39 -16.62 30.94
CA LEU A 97 32.41 -15.54 30.81
C LEU A 97 30.97 -16.07 30.86
N VAL A 98 30.69 -17.21 30.20
CA VAL A 98 29.38 -17.89 30.30
C VAL A 98 29.05 -18.29 31.74
N ARG A 99 30.00 -18.88 32.47
CA ARG A 99 29.80 -19.24 33.89
C ARG A 99 29.53 -18.03 34.77
N ASN A 100 30.10 -16.88 34.42
CA ASN A 100 29.89 -15.61 35.11
C ASN A 100 28.60 -14.88 34.67
N GLY A 101 27.78 -15.47 33.79
CA GLY A 101 26.56 -14.87 33.27
C GLY A 101 26.78 -13.77 32.22
N LYS A 102 28.02 -13.55 31.78
CA LYS A 102 28.38 -12.53 30.78
C LYS A 102 28.25 -13.08 29.36
N LEU A 103 27.02 -13.40 28.97
CA LEU A 103 26.72 -14.17 27.75
C LEU A 103 27.06 -13.42 26.45
N THR A 104 26.79 -12.13 26.38
CA THR A 104 27.08 -11.30 25.20
C THR A 104 28.59 -11.14 24.99
N GLU A 105 29.34 -10.88 26.06
CA GLU A 105 30.81 -10.83 26.03
C GLU A 105 31.38 -12.20 25.57
N ALA A 106 30.87 -13.30 26.10
CA ALA A 106 31.29 -14.64 25.69
C ALA A 106 31.04 -14.90 24.19
N ALA A 107 29.86 -14.51 23.68
CA ALA A 107 29.49 -14.67 22.28
C ALA A 107 30.40 -13.86 21.35
N LEU A 108 30.80 -12.64 21.75
CA LEU A 108 31.75 -11.82 20.99
C LEU A 108 33.16 -12.44 20.94
N VAL A 109 33.62 -13.04 22.05
CA VAL A 109 34.90 -13.75 22.07
C VAL A 109 34.86 -14.96 21.12
N LEU A 110 33.77 -15.74 21.12
CA LEU A 110 33.58 -16.86 20.20
C LEU A 110 33.46 -16.41 18.73
N GLU A 111 32.79 -15.29 18.46
CA GLU A 111 32.71 -14.66 17.14
C GLU A 111 34.12 -14.32 16.62
N SER A 112 35.00 -13.80 17.48
CA SER A 112 36.38 -13.42 17.11
C SER A 112 37.28 -14.58 16.68
N ILE A 113 36.91 -15.82 17.02
CA ILE A 113 37.61 -17.05 16.66
C ILE A 113 36.81 -17.91 15.66
N ASN A 114 35.85 -17.30 14.95
CA ASN A 114 34.99 -17.96 13.96
C ASN A 114 34.14 -19.12 14.49
N LEU A 115 33.88 -19.19 15.80
CA LEU A 115 32.96 -20.15 16.41
C LEU A 115 31.54 -19.57 16.51
N GLN A 116 31.05 -19.02 15.39
CA GLN A 116 29.76 -18.32 15.31
C GLN A 116 28.57 -19.21 15.69
N ARG A 117 28.64 -20.52 15.41
CA ARG A 117 27.56 -21.45 15.75
C ARG A 117 27.42 -21.62 17.27
N GLU A 118 28.54 -21.85 17.96
CA GLU A 118 28.56 -21.98 19.43
C GLU A 118 28.10 -20.66 20.08
N ALA A 119 28.52 -19.52 19.52
CA ALA A 119 28.07 -18.20 19.96
C ALA A 119 26.55 -18.03 19.82
N ILE A 120 25.98 -18.41 18.67
CA ILE A 120 24.53 -18.36 18.42
C ILE A 120 23.79 -19.32 19.37
N ASP A 121 24.27 -20.54 19.55
CA ASP A 121 23.63 -21.55 20.41
C ASP A 121 23.58 -21.08 21.89
N ILE A 122 24.64 -20.43 22.38
CA ILE A 122 24.67 -19.82 23.72
C ILE A 122 23.65 -18.69 23.84
N LEU A 123 23.57 -17.79 22.86
CA LEU A 123 22.61 -16.69 22.90
C LEU A 123 21.16 -17.20 22.74
N GLU A 124 20.91 -18.18 21.86
CA GLU A 124 19.58 -18.73 21.57
C GLU A 124 19.02 -19.47 22.79
N SER A 125 19.84 -20.30 23.44
CA SER A 125 19.45 -21.02 24.66
C SER A 125 19.12 -20.10 25.85
N ASN A 126 19.61 -18.86 25.83
CA ASN A 126 19.33 -17.85 26.84
C ASN A 126 18.29 -16.81 26.38
N GLY A 127 17.67 -17.00 25.21
CA GLY A 127 16.63 -16.12 24.69
C GLY A 127 17.10 -14.73 24.26
N LEU A 128 18.41 -14.54 24.06
CA LEU A 128 19.02 -13.26 23.64
C LEU A 128 18.93 -13.08 22.11
N LEU A 129 17.69 -13.07 21.59
CA LEU A 129 17.42 -13.10 20.15
C LEU A 129 17.96 -11.87 19.40
N ASP A 130 17.93 -10.68 20.03
CA ASP A 130 18.39 -9.44 19.42
C ASP A 130 19.91 -9.43 19.22
N ASP A 131 20.66 -9.99 20.18
CA ASP A 131 22.12 -10.14 20.07
C ASP A 131 22.50 -11.12 18.95
N ILE A 132 21.74 -12.21 18.81
CA ILE A 132 21.90 -13.17 17.70
C ILE A 132 21.66 -12.49 16.36
N ALA A 133 20.57 -11.73 16.26
CA ALA A 133 20.22 -11.03 15.04
C ALA A 133 21.29 -9.98 14.68
N ALA A 134 21.78 -9.22 15.65
CA ALA A 134 22.87 -8.26 15.47
C ALA A 134 24.15 -8.95 14.96
N MET A 135 24.52 -10.09 15.53
CA MET A 135 25.65 -10.90 15.06
C MET A 135 25.45 -11.39 13.63
N LEU A 136 24.29 -11.97 13.33
CA LEU A 136 23.96 -12.45 11.98
C LEU A 136 23.93 -11.33 10.94
N MET A 137 23.54 -10.11 11.33
CA MET A 137 23.63 -8.93 10.47
C MET A 137 25.07 -8.51 10.18
N ARG A 138 25.97 -8.53 11.18
CA ARG A 138 27.41 -8.29 10.95
C ARG A 138 28.00 -9.31 9.98
N MET A 139 27.50 -10.54 10.00
CA MET A 139 27.86 -11.61 9.07
C MET A 139 27.17 -11.52 7.70
N ASN A 140 26.33 -10.50 7.47
CA ASN A 140 25.51 -10.35 6.28
C ASN A 140 24.61 -11.58 6.00
N ARG A 141 23.99 -12.13 7.05
CA ARG A 141 23.06 -13.28 7.00
C ARG A 141 21.67 -12.90 7.55
N PRO A 142 20.98 -11.89 6.99
CA PRO A 142 19.65 -11.47 7.44
C PRO A 142 18.60 -12.60 7.37
N ASN A 143 18.71 -13.51 6.40
CA ASN A 143 17.81 -14.65 6.26
C ASN A 143 17.85 -15.59 7.49
N ARG A 144 19.03 -15.85 8.05
CA ARG A 144 19.17 -16.69 9.25
C ARG A 144 18.58 -16.00 10.48
N ALA A 145 18.74 -14.67 10.58
CA ALA A 145 18.12 -13.91 11.66
C ALA A 145 16.59 -14.01 11.60
N GLY A 146 16.01 -13.90 10.39
CA GLY A 146 14.58 -14.10 10.15
C GLY A 146 14.08 -15.46 10.63
N VAL A 147 14.78 -16.55 10.28
CA VAL A 147 14.44 -17.92 10.71
C VAL A 147 14.46 -18.07 12.22
N ILE A 148 15.44 -17.47 12.91
CA ILE A 148 15.54 -17.57 14.38
C ILE A 148 14.37 -16.86 15.06
N TYR A 149 14.00 -15.66 14.60
CA TYR A 149 12.82 -14.96 15.12
C TYR A 149 11.52 -15.72 14.79
N GLU A 150 11.38 -16.28 13.59
CA GLU A 150 10.20 -17.04 13.17
C GLU A 150 10.01 -18.28 14.07
N ARG A 151 11.08 -19.04 14.32
CA ARG A 151 11.07 -20.21 15.22
C ARG A 151 10.67 -19.85 16.66
N ASN A 152 11.05 -18.65 17.10
CA ASN A 152 10.69 -18.11 18.42
C ASN A 152 9.36 -17.33 18.42
N LYS A 153 8.55 -17.43 17.35
CA LYS A 153 7.23 -16.80 17.21
C LYS A 153 7.24 -15.26 17.34
N ARG A 154 8.36 -14.63 16.97
CA ARG A 154 8.54 -13.17 16.88
C ARG A 154 8.37 -12.72 15.43
N PHE A 155 7.16 -12.87 14.89
CA PHE A 155 6.89 -12.71 13.46
C PHE A 155 7.14 -11.29 12.94
N GLU A 156 7.02 -10.27 13.80
CA GLU A 156 7.29 -8.87 13.45
C GLU A 156 8.75 -8.68 13.02
N HIS A 157 9.67 -9.17 13.86
CA HIS A 157 11.10 -9.08 13.59
C HIS A 157 11.50 -10.01 12.45
N ALA A 158 10.93 -11.23 12.42
CA ALA A 158 11.19 -12.17 11.33
C ALA A 158 10.89 -11.56 9.96
N ALA A 159 9.74 -10.89 9.81
CA ALA A 159 9.35 -10.22 8.57
C ALA A 159 10.36 -9.13 8.14
N ILE A 160 10.82 -8.30 9.08
CA ILE A 160 11.82 -7.26 8.83
C ILE A 160 13.12 -7.88 8.29
N TYR A 161 13.61 -8.93 8.93
CA TYR A 161 14.86 -9.58 8.52
C TYR A 161 14.73 -10.35 7.20
N PHE A 162 13.57 -10.97 6.93
CA PHE A 162 13.30 -11.57 5.63
C PHE A 162 13.27 -10.52 4.51
N LEU A 163 12.69 -9.34 4.73
CA LEU A 163 12.72 -8.26 3.74
C LEU A 163 14.13 -7.71 3.50
N LYS A 164 14.94 -7.55 4.56
CA LYS A 164 16.37 -7.21 4.42
C LYS A 164 17.15 -8.26 3.62
N ALA A 165 16.72 -9.52 3.69
CA ALA A 165 17.25 -10.62 2.86
C ALA A 165 16.62 -10.71 1.47
N LYS A 166 15.70 -9.81 1.09
CA LYS A 166 14.88 -9.85 -0.14
C LYS A 166 14.02 -11.11 -0.29
N LEU A 167 13.65 -11.75 0.82
CA LEU A 167 12.76 -12.92 0.88
C LEU A 167 11.31 -12.47 1.13
N VAL A 168 10.69 -11.90 0.09
CA VAL A 168 9.36 -11.26 0.16
C VAL A 168 8.26 -12.23 0.60
N GLU A 169 8.25 -13.46 0.10
CA GLU A 169 7.18 -14.42 0.41
C GLU A 169 7.24 -14.95 1.85
N ASP A 170 8.44 -15.14 2.41
CA ASP A 170 8.61 -15.49 3.82
C ASP A 170 8.18 -14.34 4.73
N ALA A 171 8.48 -13.10 4.35
CA ALA A 171 8.00 -11.92 5.06
C ALA A 171 6.47 -11.81 5.04
N LYS A 172 5.83 -12.05 3.89
CA LYS A 172 4.35 -12.11 3.79
C LYS A 172 3.77 -13.20 4.68
N ARG A 173 4.39 -14.39 4.70
CA ARG A 173 3.96 -15.49 5.59
C ARG A 173 3.99 -15.05 7.05
N CYS A 174 5.07 -14.38 7.48
CA CYS A 174 5.18 -13.83 8.82
C CYS A 174 4.12 -12.75 9.10
N CYS A 175 3.90 -11.83 8.16
CA CYS A 175 2.90 -10.77 8.31
C CYS A 175 1.48 -11.33 8.55
N ARG A 176 1.11 -12.45 7.92
CA ARG A 176 -0.19 -13.11 8.15
C ARG A 176 -0.34 -13.69 9.57
N GLN A 177 0.76 -13.94 10.27
CA GLN A 177 0.77 -14.46 11.65
C GLN A 177 0.77 -13.34 12.71
N ILE A 178 0.98 -12.09 12.31
CA ILE A 178 0.95 -10.92 13.20
C ILE A 178 -0.50 -10.61 13.53
N LYS A 179 -0.86 -10.69 14.83
CA LYS A 179 -2.25 -10.50 15.29
C LYS A 179 -2.71 -9.04 15.23
N SER A 180 -1.78 -8.11 15.42
CA SER A 180 -2.07 -6.68 15.44
C SER A 180 -0.83 -5.92 14.99
N PHE A 181 -0.99 -5.13 13.93
CA PHE A 181 0.05 -4.20 13.52
C PHE A 181 -0.05 -2.92 14.35
N ASN A 182 1.08 -2.49 14.91
CA ASN A 182 1.17 -1.12 15.44
C ASN A 182 1.57 -0.16 14.30
N LEU A 183 1.36 1.15 14.54
CA LEU A 183 1.63 2.19 13.54
C LEU A 183 3.08 2.16 13.05
N ALA A 184 4.05 2.07 13.96
CA ALA A 184 5.48 2.12 13.64
C ALA A 184 5.91 0.92 12.77
N LEU A 185 5.48 -0.29 13.14
CA LEU A 185 5.76 -1.53 12.43
C LEU A 185 5.14 -1.54 11.03
N SER A 186 3.90 -1.04 10.90
CA SER A 186 3.23 -0.94 9.59
C SER A 186 4.02 -0.05 8.64
N ILE A 187 4.51 1.09 9.14
CA ILE A 187 5.33 2.02 8.38
C ILE A 187 6.65 1.36 7.99
N GLU A 188 7.37 0.77 8.95
CA GLU A 188 8.67 0.13 8.70
C GLU A 188 8.56 -0.99 7.66
N LEU A 189 7.60 -1.92 7.84
CA LEU A 189 7.38 -3.00 6.89
C LEU A 189 6.95 -2.46 5.51
N SER A 190 6.12 -1.42 5.45
CA SER A 190 5.72 -0.85 4.16
C SER A 190 6.89 -0.30 3.36
N VAL A 191 7.85 0.37 4.03
CA VAL A 191 9.07 0.88 3.38
C VAL A 191 9.89 -0.29 2.86
N LEU A 192 10.10 -1.32 3.69
CA LEU A 192 10.88 -2.49 3.32
C LEU A 192 10.25 -3.31 2.17
N PHE A 193 8.92 -3.45 2.14
CA PHE A 193 8.22 -4.08 1.02
C PHE A 193 8.38 -3.27 -0.28
N ALA A 194 8.25 -1.95 -0.21
CA ALA A 194 8.44 -1.08 -1.37
C ALA A 194 9.89 -1.10 -1.89
N GLU A 195 10.87 -1.17 -1.00
CA GLU A 195 12.30 -1.35 -1.36
C GLU A 195 12.56 -2.72 -2.00
N ALA A 196 11.86 -3.75 -1.55
CA ALA A 196 11.90 -5.08 -2.14
C ALA A 196 11.12 -5.20 -3.47
N GLY A 197 10.42 -4.14 -3.90
CA GLY A 197 9.66 -4.08 -5.13
C GLY A 197 8.22 -4.58 -5.03
N ASP A 198 7.75 -4.94 -3.83
CA ASP A 198 6.37 -5.39 -3.58
C ASP A 198 5.49 -4.24 -3.10
N ASN A 199 5.17 -3.34 -4.03
CA ASN A 199 4.39 -2.14 -3.76
C ASN A 199 2.97 -2.46 -3.26
N LYS A 200 2.39 -3.56 -3.73
CA LYS A 200 1.07 -4.03 -3.31
C LYS A 200 1.01 -4.29 -1.81
N SER A 201 1.95 -5.07 -1.27
CA SER A 201 2.01 -5.31 0.19
C SER A 201 2.30 -4.04 0.98
N ALA A 202 3.17 -3.16 0.45
CA ALA A 202 3.46 -1.88 1.08
C ALA A 202 2.22 -0.98 1.20
N ILE A 203 1.49 -0.81 0.09
CA ILE A 203 0.25 -0.02 0.04
C ILE A 203 -0.79 -0.61 1.01
N ARG A 204 -0.94 -1.94 1.05
CA ARG A 204 -1.86 -2.61 1.97
C ARG A 204 -1.54 -2.37 3.46
N LEU A 205 -0.28 -2.27 3.84
CA LEU A 205 0.07 -1.96 5.24
C LEU A 205 -0.22 -0.49 5.59
N LEU A 206 0.11 0.44 4.69
CA LEU A 206 -0.17 1.87 4.88
C LEU A 206 -1.67 2.17 4.89
N ALA A 207 -2.42 1.38 4.14
CA ALA A 207 -3.85 1.38 4.09
C ALA A 207 -4.52 1.06 5.43
N GLU A 208 -4.04 0.04 6.13
CA GLU A 208 -4.56 -0.37 7.44
C GLU A 208 -4.42 0.75 8.48
N ILE A 209 -3.38 1.58 8.35
CA ILE A 209 -3.15 2.77 9.19
C ILE A 209 -3.66 4.07 8.56
N ASN A 210 -4.31 4.00 7.40
CA ASN A 210 -4.89 5.13 6.69
C ASN A 210 -3.89 6.26 6.33
N ASP A 211 -2.64 5.91 6.01
CA ASP A 211 -1.60 6.88 5.61
C ASP A 211 -1.62 7.16 4.10
N ARG A 212 -2.60 7.95 3.68
CA ARG A 212 -2.81 8.33 2.27
C ARG A 212 -1.60 8.99 1.62
N THR A 213 -0.84 9.78 2.37
CA THR A 213 0.29 10.56 1.85
C THR A 213 1.40 9.63 1.39
N ARG A 214 1.72 8.60 2.20
CA ARG A 214 2.72 7.60 1.82
C ARG A 214 2.24 6.68 0.71
N ILE A 215 0.96 6.30 0.69
CA ILE A 215 0.39 5.50 -0.41
C ILE A 215 0.60 6.20 -1.75
N ILE A 216 0.18 7.47 -1.86
CA ILE A 216 0.30 8.24 -3.10
C ILE A 216 1.76 8.43 -3.50
N LYS A 217 2.64 8.65 -2.52
CA LYS A 217 4.08 8.74 -2.77
C LYS A 217 4.61 7.46 -3.43
N ILE A 218 4.31 6.29 -2.86
CA ILE A 218 4.75 5.00 -3.42
C ILE A 218 4.19 4.79 -4.83
N VAL A 219 2.88 5.03 -5.01
CA VAL A 219 2.22 4.84 -6.31
C VAL A 219 2.85 5.71 -7.39
N ARG A 220 3.13 6.98 -7.10
CA ARG A 220 3.76 7.90 -8.07
C ARG A 220 5.22 7.54 -8.34
N GLU A 221 6.02 7.30 -7.30
CA GLU A 221 7.45 7.02 -7.44
C GLU A 221 7.73 5.67 -8.11
N LYS A 222 6.87 4.68 -7.89
CA LYS A 222 7.03 3.31 -8.40
C LYS A 222 6.10 2.98 -9.57
N PHE A 223 5.30 3.94 -10.03
CA PHE A 223 4.26 3.76 -11.06
C PHE A 223 3.29 2.60 -10.76
N ALA A 224 3.03 2.33 -9.47
CA ALA A 224 2.24 1.19 -8.99
C ALA A 224 0.73 1.46 -9.01
N TYR A 225 0.22 2.06 -10.09
CA TYR A 225 -1.19 2.46 -10.18
C TYR A 225 -2.17 1.28 -10.29
N SER A 226 -1.72 0.14 -10.81
CA SER A 226 -2.49 -1.10 -10.82
C SER A 226 -2.78 -1.61 -9.40
N ASP A 227 -1.81 -1.48 -8.50
CA ASP A 227 -1.92 -1.97 -7.12
C ASP A 227 -2.83 -1.07 -6.28
N LEU A 228 -2.82 0.23 -6.56
CA LEU A 228 -3.75 1.19 -5.97
C LEU A 228 -5.21 0.84 -6.29
N ALA A 229 -5.46 0.29 -7.47
CA ALA A 229 -6.79 0.04 -7.97
C ALA A 229 -7.50 -1.07 -7.17
N GLU A 230 -6.81 -2.17 -6.81
CA GLU A 230 -7.32 -3.16 -5.85
C GLU A 230 -7.61 -2.55 -4.47
N PHE A 231 -6.88 -1.51 -4.10
CA PHE A 231 -7.06 -0.89 -2.81
C PHE A 231 -8.29 0.05 -2.76
N LEU A 232 -8.78 0.51 -3.91
CA LEU A 232 -10.08 1.17 -4.02
C LEU A 232 -11.23 0.22 -3.68
N ASP A 233 -11.01 -1.09 -3.56
CA ASP A 233 -12.04 -2.03 -3.13
C ASP A 233 -12.54 -1.76 -1.71
N PHE A 234 -11.72 -1.14 -0.85
CA PHE A 234 -12.09 -0.82 0.53
C PHE A 234 -12.80 0.53 0.61
N PRO A 235 -14.08 0.61 1.05
CA PRO A 235 -14.88 1.84 1.00
C PRO A 235 -14.27 3.02 1.77
N ALA A 236 -13.72 2.76 2.96
CA ALA A 236 -13.13 3.80 3.82
C ALA A 236 -11.86 4.40 3.18
N ALA A 237 -11.03 3.55 2.59
CA ALA A 237 -9.79 4.00 1.99
C ALA A 237 -10.00 4.69 0.65
N ARG A 238 -11.01 4.26 -0.10
CA ARG A 238 -11.42 4.86 -1.36
C ARG A 238 -11.73 6.34 -1.22
N GLN A 239 -12.60 6.71 -0.28
CA GLN A 239 -13.01 8.11 -0.10
C GLN A 239 -11.81 9.01 0.21
N LEU A 240 -10.87 8.50 1.01
CA LEU A 240 -9.71 9.26 1.44
C LEU A 240 -8.65 9.37 0.34
N LEU A 241 -8.40 8.30 -0.41
CA LEU A 241 -7.41 8.31 -1.47
C LEU A 241 -7.84 9.11 -2.69
N LEU A 242 -9.08 8.94 -3.14
CA LEU A 242 -9.59 9.64 -4.34
C LEU A 242 -9.50 11.16 -4.18
N SER A 243 -9.76 11.68 -2.96
CA SER A 243 -9.64 13.11 -2.67
C SER A 243 -8.22 13.67 -2.79
N SER A 244 -7.21 12.80 -2.82
CA SER A 244 -5.80 13.18 -2.80
C SER A 244 -5.09 12.89 -4.13
N LEU A 245 -5.76 12.22 -5.09
CA LEU A 245 -5.24 11.98 -6.43
C LEU A 245 -5.33 13.24 -7.29
N ILE A 246 -4.26 13.53 -8.05
CA ILE A 246 -4.28 14.58 -9.06
C ILE A 246 -4.68 14.01 -10.42
N VAL A 247 -4.96 14.89 -11.38
CA VAL A 247 -5.40 14.55 -12.75
C VAL A 247 -4.53 13.48 -13.39
N THR A 248 -3.21 13.68 -13.33
CA THR A 248 -2.22 12.78 -13.93
C THR A 248 -2.22 11.40 -13.28
N ASP A 249 -2.49 11.31 -11.97
CA ASP A 249 -2.57 10.02 -11.28
C ASP A 249 -3.75 9.20 -11.81
N ILE A 250 -4.89 9.85 -11.99
CA ILE A 250 -6.11 9.21 -12.51
C ILE A 250 -5.90 8.77 -13.95
N GLU A 251 -5.24 9.60 -14.77
CA GLU A 251 -4.86 9.25 -16.14
C GLU A 251 -3.95 8.02 -16.19
N HIS A 252 -2.90 7.99 -15.37
CA HIS A 252 -1.99 6.84 -15.29
C HIS A 252 -2.69 5.60 -14.77
N MET A 253 -3.60 5.75 -13.81
CA MET A 253 -4.39 4.65 -13.29
C MET A 253 -5.28 4.05 -14.40
N LEU A 254 -5.99 4.88 -15.17
CA LEU A 254 -6.80 4.39 -16.29
C LEU A 254 -5.96 3.74 -17.40
N GLN A 255 -4.79 4.31 -17.72
CA GLN A 255 -3.90 3.76 -18.74
C GLN A 255 -3.34 2.38 -18.34
N ASN A 256 -2.97 2.21 -17.07
CA ASN A 256 -2.36 0.98 -16.58
C ASN A 256 -3.36 -0.04 -16.02
N MET A 257 -4.65 0.31 -15.92
CA MET A 257 -5.66 -0.64 -15.46
C MET A 257 -5.83 -1.79 -16.46
N PRO A 258 -5.87 -3.05 -15.97
CA PRO A 258 -6.17 -4.19 -16.82
C PRO A 258 -7.57 -4.05 -17.42
N GLU A 259 -7.75 -4.53 -18.65
CA GLU A 259 -9.04 -4.47 -19.37
C GLU A 259 -9.95 -5.65 -19.02
N ASP A 260 -9.65 -6.38 -17.95
CA ASP A 260 -10.40 -7.56 -17.55
C ASP A 260 -11.78 -7.19 -16.99
N ALA A 261 -12.75 -8.11 -17.11
CA ALA A 261 -14.08 -7.94 -16.53
C ALA A 261 -14.02 -7.71 -14.99
N ASN A 262 -12.97 -8.24 -14.34
CA ASN A 262 -12.68 -8.05 -12.93
C ASN A 262 -11.78 -6.83 -12.64
N SER A 263 -11.57 -5.95 -13.63
CA SER A 263 -10.76 -4.76 -13.44
C SER A 263 -11.34 -3.94 -12.29
N PRO A 264 -10.49 -3.30 -11.47
CA PRO A 264 -10.99 -2.42 -10.43
C PRO A 264 -11.89 -1.30 -10.95
N LEU A 265 -11.73 -0.89 -12.22
CA LEU A 265 -12.64 0.03 -12.89
C LEU A 265 -14.04 -0.57 -13.05
N ASN A 266 -14.13 -1.78 -13.59
CA ASN A 266 -15.39 -2.47 -13.80
C ASN A 266 -16.06 -2.81 -12.46
N ARG A 267 -15.28 -3.22 -11.44
CA ARG A 267 -15.79 -3.42 -10.08
C ARG A 267 -16.26 -2.12 -9.43
N ALA A 268 -15.49 -1.05 -9.56
CA ALA A 268 -15.89 0.27 -9.09
C ALA A 268 -17.22 0.68 -9.72
N LEU A 269 -17.39 0.46 -11.03
CA LEU A 269 -18.59 0.78 -11.80
C LEU A 269 -19.80 -0.12 -11.46
N LEU A 270 -19.59 -1.43 -11.27
CA LEU A 270 -20.63 -2.35 -10.79
C LEU A 270 -21.16 -1.92 -9.42
N TRP A 271 -20.27 -1.48 -8.52
CA TRP A 271 -20.68 -0.95 -7.22
C TRP A 271 -21.45 0.36 -7.29
N ILE A 272 -21.24 1.17 -8.34
CA ILE A 272 -22.04 2.37 -8.54
C ILE A 272 -23.50 2.00 -8.76
N ASN A 273 -23.75 0.92 -9.52
CA ASN A 273 -25.09 0.42 -9.78
C ASN A 273 -25.75 -0.12 -8.50
N GLU A 274 -24.97 -0.70 -7.59
CA GLU A 274 -25.46 -1.28 -6.34
C GLU A 274 -25.61 -0.27 -5.20
N SER A 275 -24.78 0.78 -5.17
CA SER A 275 -24.79 1.76 -4.08
C SER A 275 -25.83 2.84 -4.33
N LYS A 276 -26.86 2.93 -3.47
CA LYS A 276 -27.79 4.08 -3.42
C LYS A 276 -27.12 5.41 -3.04
N LYS A 277 -25.79 5.43 -2.88
CA LYS A 277 -24.98 6.59 -2.46
C LYS A 277 -23.93 6.86 -3.52
N ALA A 278 -24.36 7.38 -4.67
CA ALA A 278 -23.47 7.77 -5.77
C ALA A 278 -22.66 9.05 -5.48
N GLU A 279 -22.87 9.71 -4.33
CA GLU A 279 -22.25 10.99 -3.97
C GLU A 279 -20.71 10.97 -3.98
N TRP A 280 -20.08 9.84 -3.64
CA TRP A 280 -18.61 9.75 -3.63
C TRP A 280 -18.00 9.65 -5.02
N LEU A 281 -18.81 9.36 -6.05
CA LEU A 281 -18.40 9.30 -7.44
C LEU A 281 -18.55 10.64 -8.14
N THR A 282 -19.32 11.56 -7.57
CA THR A 282 -19.46 12.92 -8.09
C THR A 282 -18.11 13.56 -8.39
N PRO A 283 -17.09 13.49 -7.51
CA PRO A 283 -15.78 14.03 -7.83
C PRO A 283 -15.09 13.31 -8.99
N ILE A 284 -15.24 11.99 -9.11
CA ILE A 284 -14.65 11.21 -10.21
C ILE A 284 -15.33 11.55 -11.53
N PHE A 285 -16.67 11.61 -11.56
CA PHE A 285 -17.41 11.93 -12.78
C PHE A 285 -17.33 13.40 -13.16
N ALA A 286 -17.25 14.31 -12.18
CA ALA A 286 -16.90 15.70 -12.42
C ALA A 286 -15.52 15.77 -13.05
N PHE A 287 -14.55 15.07 -12.47
CA PHE A 287 -13.18 15.04 -12.95
C PHE A 287 -13.05 14.46 -14.38
N ILE A 288 -13.64 13.28 -14.63
CA ILE A 288 -13.71 12.70 -15.98
C ILE A 288 -14.46 13.67 -16.90
N GLY A 289 -15.51 14.31 -16.38
CA GLY A 289 -16.36 15.22 -17.10
C GLY A 289 -15.66 16.50 -17.58
N ASP A 290 -14.75 17.01 -16.76
CA ASP A 290 -13.95 18.19 -17.06
C ASP A 290 -12.76 17.85 -17.97
N ASN A 291 -12.40 16.56 -18.09
CA ASN A 291 -11.23 16.09 -18.84
C ASN A 291 -11.63 15.15 -19.98
N ARG A 292 -11.94 15.72 -21.14
CA ARG A 292 -12.41 14.99 -22.33
C ARG A 292 -11.48 13.85 -22.79
N GLY A 293 -10.17 13.99 -22.61
CA GLY A 293 -9.18 12.94 -22.92
C GLY A 293 -9.26 11.74 -21.97
N VAL A 294 -9.43 12.01 -20.67
CA VAL A 294 -9.69 11.00 -19.63
C VAL A 294 -11.01 10.28 -19.94
N ALA A 295 -12.05 11.04 -20.28
CA ALA A 295 -13.35 10.49 -20.63
C ALA A 295 -13.32 9.57 -21.84
N SER A 296 -12.54 9.90 -22.89
CA SER A 296 -12.37 9.01 -24.05
C SER A 296 -11.70 7.68 -23.64
N LYS A 297 -10.58 7.75 -22.90
CA LYS A 297 -9.87 6.57 -22.43
C LYS A 297 -10.71 5.70 -21.48
N PHE A 298 -11.50 6.36 -20.63
CA PHE A 298 -12.48 5.68 -19.79
C PHE A 298 -13.50 4.93 -20.65
N VAL A 299 -14.10 5.60 -21.64
CA VAL A 299 -15.08 4.98 -22.54
C VAL A 299 -14.50 3.82 -23.34
N GLU A 300 -13.21 3.87 -23.68
CA GLU A 300 -12.47 2.82 -24.38
C GLU A 300 -12.15 1.60 -23.51
N LYS A 301 -12.09 1.74 -22.19
CA LYS A 301 -11.70 0.63 -21.29
C LYS A 301 -12.86 -0.04 -20.57
N VAL A 302 -14.00 0.63 -20.45
CA VAL A 302 -15.17 0.09 -19.75
C VAL A 302 -15.83 -1.03 -20.57
N ASP A 303 -16.24 -2.10 -19.89
CA ASP A 303 -16.96 -3.24 -20.48
C ASP A 303 -18.39 -2.86 -20.92
N ASP A 304 -18.92 -3.54 -21.95
CA ASP A 304 -20.24 -3.23 -22.50
C ASP A 304 -21.39 -3.44 -21.49
N SER A 305 -21.25 -4.40 -20.57
CA SER A 305 -22.23 -4.62 -19.48
C SER A 305 -22.28 -3.45 -18.50
N VAL A 306 -21.12 -2.86 -18.23
CA VAL A 306 -20.95 -1.72 -17.34
C VAL A 306 -21.48 -0.44 -17.99
N CYS A 307 -21.41 -0.34 -19.32
CA CYS A 307 -22.00 0.76 -20.07
C CYS A 307 -23.52 0.86 -19.89
N GLU A 308 -24.22 -0.28 -19.84
CA GLU A 308 -25.66 -0.32 -19.61
C GLU A 308 -26.00 0.17 -18.20
N ALA A 309 -25.31 -0.37 -17.19
CA ALA A 309 -25.47 0.03 -15.80
C ALA A 309 -25.19 1.53 -15.60
N PHE A 310 -24.19 2.07 -16.29
CA PHE A 310 -23.86 3.50 -16.24
C PHE A 310 -24.93 4.37 -16.92
N GLY A 311 -25.46 3.95 -18.07
CA GLY A 311 -26.58 4.64 -18.71
C GLY A 311 -27.80 4.72 -17.80
N ASP A 312 -28.15 3.60 -17.17
CA ASP A 312 -29.25 3.51 -16.20
C ASP A 312 -29.01 4.38 -14.97
N LEU A 313 -27.77 4.43 -14.48
CA LEU A 313 -27.39 5.32 -13.38
C LEU A 313 -27.59 6.79 -13.76
N VAL A 314 -27.08 7.23 -14.91
CA VAL A 314 -27.22 8.62 -15.38
C VAL A 314 -28.69 9.02 -15.49
N LEU A 315 -29.57 8.08 -15.88
CA LEU A 315 -31.02 8.29 -15.91
C LEU A 315 -31.67 8.34 -14.52
N LYS A 316 -31.12 7.59 -13.54
CA LYS A 316 -31.62 7.50 -12.16
C LYS A 316 -31.11 8.61 -11.24
N LEU A 317 -29.96 9.22 -11.53
CA LEU A 317 -29.45 10.37 -10.77
C LEU A 317 -30.46 11.52 -10.89
N GLU A 318 -31.15 11.85 -9.79
CA GLU A 318 -32.12 12.94 -9.76
C GLU A 318 -31.47 14.27 -10.21
N LYS A 319 -32.24 15.07 -10.95
CA LYS A 319 -31.76 16.28 -11.65
C LYS A 319 -31.04 17.33 -10.78
N ARG A 320 -31.13 17.28 -9.44
CA ARG A 320 -30.60 18.35 -8.58
C ARG A 320 -29.10 18.22 -8.25
N ASP A 321 -28.59 17.01 -8.03
CA ASP A 321 -27.24 16.86 -7.47
C ASP A 321 -26.13 16.84 -8.54
N PHE A 322 -26.50 16.63 -9.81
CA PHE A 322 -25.55 16.45 -10.91
C PHE A 322 -25.77 17.38 -12.10
N GLU A 323 -26.64 18.39 -12.02
CA GLU A 323 -26.97 19.23 -13.18
C GLU A 323 -25.72 19.91 -13.80
N GLN A 324 -24.73 20.27 -12.97
CA GLN A 324 -23.45 20.83 -13.43
C GLN A 324 -22.61 19.84 -14.27
N HIS A 325 -22.74 18.53 -14.02
CA HIS A 325 -21.96 17.47 -14.66
C HIS A 325 -22.77 16.66 -15.68
N ARG A 326 -24.08 16.94 -15.78
CA ARG A 326 -25.04 16.21 -16.60
C ARG A 326 -24.64 16.18 -18.07
N GLN A 327 -24.18 17.29 -18.62
CA GLN A 327 -23.77 17.36 -20.02
C GLN A 327 -22.63 16.38 -20.32
N THR A 328 -21.67 16.24 -19.40
CA THR A 328 -20.58 15.29 -19.65
C THR A 328 -20.96 13.86 -19.35
N LEU A 329 -21.78 13.60 -18.32
CA LEU A 329 -22.36 12.28 -18.09
C LEU A 329 -23.16 11.79 -19.31
N GLU A 330 -23.98 12.66 -19.91
CA GLU A 330 -24.68 12.38 -21.17
C GLU A 330 -23.72 12.16 -22.33
N TRP A 331 -22.62 12.93 -22.41
CA TRP A 331 -21.60 12.73 -23.44
C TRP A 331 -20.92 11.36 -23.32
N ILE A 332 -20.52 10.97 -22.10
CA ILE A 332 -19.94 9.65 -21.81
C ILE A 332 -20.95 8.56 -22.18
N ALA A 333 -22.20 8.67 -21.73
CA ALA A 333 -23.26 7.70 -22.04
C ALA A 333 -23.49 7.54 -23.55
N ARG A 334 -23.50 8.65 -24.32
CA ARG A 334 -23.59 8.61 -25.79
C ARG A 334 -22.36 7.95 -26.43
N GLY A 335 -21.16 8.22 -25.91
CA GLY A 335 -19.93 7.58 -26.35
C GLY A 335 -19.96 6.06 -26.17
N LEU A 336 -20.37 5.61 -24.98
CA LEU A 336 -20.55 4.20 -24.65
C LEU A 336 -21.60 3.53 -25.56
N HIS A 337 -22.75 4.17 -25.76
CA HIS A 337 -23.82 3.66 -26.62
C HIS A 337 -23.36 3.49 -28.08
N ARG A 338 -22.62 4.47 -28.62
CA ARG A 338 -22.05 4.39 -29.97
C ARG A 338 -21.06 3.23 -30.11
N ARG A 339 -20.17 3.04 -29.12
CA ARG A 339 -19.18 1.95 -29.11
C ARG A 339 -19.85 0.59 -29.14
N LYS A 340 -20.88 0.39 -28.30
CA LYS A 340 -21.68 -0.83 -28.27
C LYS A 340 -22.31 -1.14 -29.64
N ASN A 341 -22.89 -0.13 -30.30
CA ASN A 341 -23.50 -0.29 -31.62
C ASN A 341 -22.45 -0.63 -32.70
N LEU A 342 -21.25 -0.05 -32.63
CA LEU A 342 -20.14 -0.41 -33.52
C LEU A 342 -19.69 -1.85 -33.33
N ARG A 343 -19.57 -2.34 -32.08
CA ARG A 343 -19.23 -3.74 -31.79
C ARG A 343 -20.31 -4.71 -32.25
N LYS A 344 -21.59 -4.36 -32.07
CA LYS A 344 -22.71 -5.14 -32.60
C LYS A 344 -22.66 -5.24 -34.13
N ALA A 345 -22.38 -4.14 -34.81
CA ALA A 345 -22.22 -4.11 -36.27
C ALA A 345 -21.02 -4.97 -36.73
N GLN A 346 -19.88 -4.88 -36.05
CA GLN A 346 -18.71 -5.72 -36.35
C GLN A 346 -18.99 -7.22 -36.17
N ASN A 347 -19.77 -7.59 -35.13
CA ASN A 347 -20.13 -8.99 -34.90
C ASN A 347 -21.18 -9.50 -35.90
N THR A 348 -22.05 -8.64 -36.44
CA THR A 348 -22.98 -9.02 -37.51
C THR A 348 -22.29 -9.13 -38.88
N ASP A 349 -21.25 -8.32 -39.12
CA ASP A 349 -20.48 -8.32 -40.37
C ASP A 349 -19.35 -9.36 -40.39
N ALA A 350 -19.01 -10.00 -39.26
CA ALA A 350 -18.11 -11.16 -39.24
C ALA A 350 -18.70 -12.39 -39.98
N GLY A 351 -19.96 -12.32 -40.43
CA GLY A 351 -20.58 -13.24 -41.40
C GLY A 351 -20.72 -12.71 -42.83
N GLY A 352 -20.28 -11.47 -43.14
CA GLY A 352 -20.47 -10.85 -44.46
C GLY A 352 -19.63 -9.59 -44.68
N GLN A 353 -18.86 -9.58 -45.77
CA GLN A 353 -17.90 -8.54 -46.21
C GLN A 353 -18.20 -7.09 -45.77
N VAL A 354 -17.21 -6.47 -45.13
CA VAL A 354 -17.23 -5.10 -44.60
C VAL A 354 -17.18 -4.04 -45.71
N LEU A 355 -18.16 -3.13 -45.73
CA LEU A 355 -18.08 -1.82 -46.40
C LEU A 355 -17.70 -0.75 -45.36
N GLY A 356 -16.60 -0.05 -45.63
CA GLY A 356 -15.96 0.88 -44.70
C GLY A 356 -16.81 2.11 -44.34
N TYR A 357 -17.08 2.29 -43.05
CA TYR A 357 -17.60 3.52 -42.46
C TYR A 357 -16.63 4.06 -41.41
N PHE A 358 -15.61 4.80 -41.84
CA PHE A 358 -14.90 5.73 -40.97
C PHE A 358 -15.58 7.11 -41.06
N GLY A 359 -16.60 7.32 -40.22
CA GLY A 359 -17.19 8.64 -40.03
C GLY A 359 -16.26 9.51 -39.19
N LYS A 360 -15.77 10.62 -39.76
CA LYS A 360 -14.97 11.64 -39.07
C LYS A 360 -15.72 12.19 -37.84
N PHE A 361 -14.98 12.42 -36.74
CA PHE A 361 -15.46 13.13 -35.56
C PHE A 361 -15.94 14.55 -35.93
N PRO A 362 -17.09 15.02 -35.41
CA PRO A 362 -17.47 16.41 -35.59
C PRO A 362 -16.59 17.28 -34.68
N GLU A 363 -15.68 18.03 -35.31
CA GLU A 363 -15.01 19.16 -34.67
C GLU A 363 -16.08 20.18 -34.24
N GLY A 364 -16.05 20.57 -32.97
CA GLY A 364 -17.13 21.31 -32.33
C GLY A 364 -17.37 22.69 -32.91
N THR A 365 -18.64 23.03 -33.10
CA THR A 365 -19.12 24.39 -33.31
C THR A 365 -18.76 25.27 -32.11
N ARG A 366 -17.98 26.33 -32.34
CA ARG A 366 -17.71 27.39 -31.35
C ARG A 366 -19.02 28.10 -30.95
N PRO A 367 -19.16 28.58 -29.70
CA PRO A 367 -20.33 29.36 -29.29
C PRO A 367 -20.34 30.72 -29.99
N ALA A 368 -21.50 31.11 -30.51
CA ALA A 368 -21.73 32.39 -31.20
C ALA A 368 -21.50 33.58 -30.26
N GLU A 369 -20.58 34.46 -30.62
CA GLU A 369 -20.44 35.80 -30.04
C GLU A 369 -21.70 36.63 -30.31
N ARG A 370 -22.45 36.95 -29.24
CA ARG A 370 -23.45 38.02 -29.28
C ARG A 370 -22.72 39.35 -29.39
N ARG A 371 -22.77 39.99 -30.56
CA ARG A 371 -22.52 41.42 -30.72
C ARG A 371 -23.69 42.19 -30.08
N ALA A 372 -23.38 42.99 -29.06
CA ALA A 372 -24.26 44.07 -28.60
C ALA A 372 -24.10 45.28 -29.54
N ARG A 373 -25.22 45.92 -29.88
CA ARG A 373 -25.28 47.27 -30.44
C ARG A 373 -25.19 48.29 -29.32
#